data_AF-A0A2P7YFN0-F1
#
_entry.id   AF-A0A2P7YFN0-F1
#
_cell.length_a   1.000
_cell.length_b   1.000
_cell.length_c   1.000
_cell.angle_alpha   90.00
_cell.angle_beta   90.00
_cell.angle_gamma   90.00
#
_symmetry.space_group_name_H-M   'P 1'
#
loop_
_entity.id
_entity.type
_entity.pdbx_description
1 polymer ?
#
loop_
_entity_poly.entity_id
_entity_poly.type
_entity_poly.pdbx_seq_one_letter_code
_entity_poly.pdbx_strand_id
1 'polypeptide(L)'
;MVNGLIDAFISKLSSAFICIDLDNAHEQHQSPFFSSLPPEVRQLILESVLGTCYDTRKRYNRDSIWRRPDQEAPLTSYTEVLNTCKRIYAEGRLLLWQSSDLVFYFIPPPERPPRCTNPFRLERRLKALQWEGLYTTIRSVQILCHLTSLQTSSCLQDVLDLENLNPRTVVTTIRHTDFPGWKTDEPLSISGTWVSRCILPTSVNKFVLEIESLKRKAAQVNYLTKTALQTWFFRRTDGSVLTADVSDVTVSEWQGRSTLNDRRWIRDESLPNELHYHITKLIFRPRSWRCALAQTQEQIPDLTVPSYLVTRLSSNGASVRVAEHQFRRMLIRHSQTFSTPPLHESTHLSCPGSWPEEKFDRADDAEEMDPSWLFPKLDWLLSEPEDTRFGGRQTGYYHMSRRQL
;
A
#
# COMPACT_ATOMS: atom_id res chain seq x y z
N MET A 1 3.36 -23.19 -45.63
CA MET A 1 4.67 -23.63 -45.06
C MET A 1 5.21 -22.67 -44.00
N VAL A 2 4.99 -21.35 -44.11
CA VAL A 2 5.45 -20.35 -43.12
C VAL A 2 4.65 -20.38 -41.80
N ASN A 3 3.33 -20.61 -41.85
CA ASN A 3 2.50 -20.63 -40.63
C ASN A 3 2.80 -21.83 -39.69
N GLY A 4 3.14 -23.00 -40.24
CA GLY A 4 3.51 -24.17 -39.42
C GLY A 4 4.86 -24.02 -38.72
N LEU A 5 5.77 -23.19 -39.24
CA LEU A 5 7.05 -22.86 -38.58
C LEU A 5 6.85 -21.85 -37.46
N ILE A 6 5.94 -20.89 -37.63
CA ILE A 6 5.57 -19.92 -36.59
C ILE A 6 4.83 -20.63 -35.46
N ASP A 7 3.89 -21.54 -35.75
CA ASP A 7 3.19 -22.32 -34.73
C ASP A 7 4.11 -23.31 -34.01
N ALA A 8 5.12 -23.87 -34.68
CA ALA A 8 6.15 -24.68 -34.03
C ALA A 8 7.13 -23.85 -33.18
N PHE A 9 7.42 -22.61 -33.59
CA PHE A 9 8.26 -21.68 -32.82
C PHE A 9 7.52 -21.14 -31.59
N ILE A 10 6.23 -20.81 -31.73
CA ILE A 10 5.35 -20.40 -30.63
C ILE A 10 5.06 -21.58 -29.70
N SER A 11 4.88 -22.80 -30.22
CA SER A 11 4.74 -24.03 -29.41
C SER A 11 6.01 -24.33 -28.60
N LYS A 12 7.20 -24.18 -29.20
CA LYS A 12 8.49 -24.28 -28.47
C LYS A 12 8.68 -23.16 -27.45
N LEU A 13 8.23 -21.94 -27.72
CA LEU A 13 8.28 -20.84 -26.75
C LEU A 13 7.22 -20.97 -25.64
N SER A 14 6.09 -21.63 -25.91
CA SER A 14 5.01 -21.88 -24.95
C SER A 14 5.30 -23.07 -24.03
N SER A 15 6.29 -23.90 -24.35
CA SER A 15 6.65 -25.11 -23.58
C SER A 15 8.10 -25.12 -23.09
N ALA A 16 8.94 -24.18 -23.52
CA ALA A 16 10.25 -23.94 -22.92
C ALA A 16 10.11 -22.96 -21.75
N PHE A 17 9.73 -23.47 -20.58
CA PHE A 17 10.32 -22.97 -19.35
C PHE A 17 11.83 -23.12 -19.53
N ILE A 18 12.53 -22.04 -19.85
CA ILE A 18 13.99 -22.03 -19.87
C ILE A 18 14.43 -22.08 -18.41
N CYS A 19 14.48 -23.29 -17.86
CA CYS A 19 15.21 -23.53 -16.63
C CYS A 19 16.67 -23.20 -16.96
N ILE A 20 17.19 -22.14 -16.37
CA ILE A 20 18.58 -21.73 -16.62
C ILE A 20 19.47 -22.85 -16.11
N ASP A 21 20.17 -23.51 -17.03
CA ASP A 21 21.21 -24.48 -16.68
C ASP A 21 22.33 -23.76 -15.93
N LEU A 22 22.35 -23.99 -14.62
CA LEU A 22 23.35 -23.47 -13.69
C LEU A 22 24.59 -24.35 -13.60
N ASP A 23 24.54 -25.59 -14.09
CA ASP A 23 25.63 -26.56 -13.97
C ASP A 23 26.80 -26.17 -14.88
N ASN A 24 26.53 -25.41 -15.95
CA ASN A 24 27.53 -24.83 -16.85
C ASN A 24 27.76 -23.32 -16.60
N ALA A 25 27.74 -22.88 -15.34
CA ALA A 25 28.05 -21.51 -14.98
C ALA A 25 29.57 -21.29 -14.91
N HIS A 26 30.09 -20.34 -15.70
CA HIS A 26 31.49 -19.92 -15.60
C HIS A 26 31.81 -19.39 -14.18
N GLU A 27 32.97 -19.74 -13.62
CA GLU A 27 33.31 -19.42 -12.22
C GLU A 27 33.56 -17.92 -11.98
N GLN A 28 33.88 -17.15 -13.02
CA GLN A 28 34.03 -15.68 -12.93
C GLN A 28 35.18 -15.22 -12.00
N HIS A 29 36.25 -16.00 -11.84
CA HIS A 29 37.42 -15.64 -11.02
C HIS A 29 38.15 -14.37 -11.46
N GLN A 30 37.93 -13.90 -12.69
CA GLN A 30 38.43 -12.60 -13.15
C GLN A 30 37.72 -11.41 -12.50
N SER A 31 36.54 -11.61 -11.88
CA SER A 31 35.80 -10.57 -11.17
C SER A 31 36.25 -10.51 -9.71
N PRO A 32 36.65 -9.33 -9.18
CA PRO A 32 36.92 -9.15 -7.76
C PRO A 32 35.77 -9.59 -6.86
N PHE A 33 34.54 -9.50 -7.37
CA PHE A 33 33.36 -9.97 -6.67
C PHE A 33 33.47 -11.46 -6.31
N PHE A 34 33.97 -12.31 -7.21
CA PHE A 34 34.09 -13.76 -6.98
C PHE A 34 35.48 -14.22 -6.54
N SER A 35 36.53 -13.46 -6.82
CA SER A 35 37.90 -13.83 -6.43
C SER A 35 38.34 -13.28 -5.08
N SER A 36 37.82 -12.12 -4.68
CA SER A 36 38.26 -11.43 -3.45
C SER A 36 37.23 -11.51 -2.32
N LEU A 37 35.92 -11.52 -2.65
CA LEU A 37 34.88 -11.52 -1.63
C LEU A 37 34.43 -12.95 -1.27
N PRO A 38 34.38 -13.29 0.03
CA PRO A 38 33.84 -14.57 0.46
C PRO A 38 32.32 -14.63 0.25
N PRO A 39 31.72 -15.84 0.15
CA PRO A 39 30.31 -16.02 -0.16
C PRO A 39 29.36 -15.23 0.76
N GLU A 40 29.68 -15.13 2.05
CA GLU A 40 28.86 -14.44 3.05
C GLU A 40 28.77 -12.94 2.74
N VAL A 41 29.88 -12.33 2.33
CA VAL A 41 29.89 -10.90 1.95
C VAL A 41 29.15 -10.68 0.65
N ARG A 42 29.30 -11.58 -0.33
CA ARG A 42 28.54 -11.51 -1.59
C ARG A 42 27.04 -11.61 -1.35
N GLN A 43 26.62 -12.51 -0.45
CA GLN A 43 25.22 -12.64 -0.05
C GLN A 43 24.69 -11.33 0.55
N LEU A 44 25.42 -10.69 1.49
CA LEU A 44 25.00 -9.41 2.07
C LEU A 44 24.87 -8.30 1.02
N ILE A 45 25.78 -8.26 0.04
CA ILE A 45 25.70 -7.32 -1.08
C ILE A 45 24.45 -7.60 -1.92
N LEU A 46 24.22 -8.86 -2.31
CA LEU A 46 23.06 -9.26 -3.11
C LEU A 46 21.74 -9.01 -2.37
N GLU A 47 21.65 -9.31 -1.08
CA GLU A 47 20.48 -9.00 -0.25
C GLU A 47 20.20 -7.50 -0.21
N SER A 48 21.25 -6.67 -0.14
CA SER A 48 21.12 -5.21 -0.12
C SER A 48 20.67 -4.65 -1.47
N VAL A 49 21.19 -5.19 -2.58
CA VAL A 49 20.88 -4.73 -3.94
C VAL A 49 19.52 -5.21 -4.42
N LEU A 50 19.15 -6.46 -4.09
CA LEU A 50 17.88 -7.08 -4.51
C LEU A 50 16.72 -6.77 -3.55
N GLY A 51 17.04 -6.24 -2.38
CA GLY A 51 16.07 -5.82 -1.38
C GLY A 51 15.07 -4.81 -1.94
N THR A 52 13.87 -4.81 -1.38
CA THR A 52 12.82 -3.91 -1.81
C THR A 52 13.10 -2.47 -1.36
N CYS A 53 12.84 -1.50 -2.24
CA CYS A 53 12.97 -0.07 -1.96
C CYS A 53 11.86 0.74 -2.65
N TYR A 54 11.75 2.03 -2.33
CA TYR A 54 10.77 2.92 -2.98
C TYR A 54 11.21 3.32 -4.38
N ASP A 55 10.32 3.20 -5.36
CA ASP A 55 10.54 3.78 -6.69
C ASP A 55 10.35 5.30 -6.64
N THR A 56 11.45 6.02 -6.40
CA THR A 56 11.46 7.48 -6.29
C THR A 56 11.01 8.21 -7.54
N ARG A 57 11.00 7.53 -8.70
CA ARG A 57 10.49 8.07 -9.98
C ARG A 57 8.96 8.06 -10.06
N LYS A 58 8.30 7.35 -9.14
CA LYS A 58 6.84 7.13 -9.12
C LYS A 58 6.22 7.54 -7.78
N ARG A 59 6.72 8.63 -7.19
CA ARG A 59 6.17 9.16 -5.92
C ARG A 59 4.68 9.41 -6.03
N TYR A 60 3.96 9.10 -4.95
CA TYR A 60 2.55 9.41 -4.87
C TYR A 60 2.35 10.93 -4.80
N ASN A 61 1.21 11.39 -5.31
CA ASN A 61 0.79 12.78 -5.16
C ASN A 61 0.81 13.15 -3.67
N ARG A 62 1.31 14.35 -3.36
CA ARG A 62 1.46 14.85 -1.99
C ARG A 62 0.15 14.89 -1.21
N ASP A 63 -0.95 15.08 -1.93
CA ASP A 63 -2.29 15.26 -1.39
C ASP A 63 -3.11 13.97 -1.53
N SER A 64 -2.50 12.83 -1.89
CA SER A 64 -3.22 11.56 -1.95
C SER A 64 -3.50 11.02 -0.55
N ILE A 65 -4.68 10.43 -0.36
CA ILE A 65 -5.08 9.84 0.93
C ILE A 65 -4.18 8.67 1.38
N TRP A 66 -3.41 8.08 0.47
CA TRP A 66 -2.57 6.91 0.75
C TRP A 66 -1.10 7.22 0.99
N ARG A 67 -0.68 8.47 0.82
CA ARG A 67 0.70 8.87 1.08
C ARG A 67 0.94 8.93 2.59
N ARG A 68 1.98 8.22 3.05
CA ARG A 68 2.48 8.25 4.43
C ARG A 68 4.00 8.44 4.41
N PRO A 69 4.63 8.89 5.51
CA PRO A 69 6.08 9.05 5.58
C PRO A 69 6.83 7.74 5.32
N ASP A 70 6.24 6.62 5.74
CA ASP A 70 6.72 5.25 5.52
C ASP A 70 6.10 4.60 4.26
N GLN A 71 5.48 5.38 3.37
CA GLN A 71 4.88 4.88 2.13
C GLN A 71 4.67 6.03 1.12
N GLU A 72 5.78 6.62 0.68
CA GLU A 72 5.76 7.77 -0.24
C GLU A 72 5.68 7.39 -1.72
N ALA A 73 6.03 6.15 -2.05
CA ALA A 73 6.06 5.64 -3.42
C ALA A 73 5.74 4.14 -3.42
N PRO A 74 5.46 3.53 -4.58
CA PRO A 74 5.33 2.09 -4.67
C PRO A 74 6.68 1.41 -4.40
N LEU A 75 6.63 0.25 -3.78
CA LEU A 75 7.79 -0.61 -3.59
C LEU A 75 8.20 -1.29 -4.90
N THR A 76 9.51 -1.45 -5.10
CA THR A 76 10.12 -2.14 -6.24
C THR A 76 11.40 -2.86 -5.81
N SER A 77 11.80 -3.85 -6.59
CA SER A 77 13.13 -4.48 -6.50
C SER A 77 13.80 -4.40 -7.86
N TYR A 78 15.05 -3.94 -7.89
CA TYR A 78 15.85 -3.83 -9.11
C TYR A 78 16.56 -5.16 -9.36
N THR A 79 16.12 -5.89 -10.39
CA THR A 79 16.59 -7.24 -10.69
C THR A 79 17.65 -7.29 -11.79
N GLU A 80 18.07 -6.13 -12.31
CA GLU A 80 19.02 -6.01 -13.42
C GLU A 80 20.36 -6.70 -13.09
N VAL A 81 20.78 -6.67 -11.83
CA VAL A 81 22.00 -7.34 -11.38
C VAL A 81 21.95 -8.85 -11.62
N LEU A 82 20.77 -9.48 -11.56
CA LEU A 82 20.60 -10.92 -11.82
C LEU A 82 20.89 -11.29 -13.28
N ASN A 83 20.80 -10.32 -14.20
CA ASN A 83 21.09 -10.54 -15.62
C ASN A 83 22.59 -10.43 -15.95
N THR A 84 23.44 -10.11 -14.97
CA THR A 84 24.88 -9.93 -15.19
C THR A 84 25.58 -11.23 -15.61
N CYS A 85 25.34 -12.33 -14.88
CA CYS A 85 25.88 -13.65 -15.21
C CYS A 85 25.10 -14.77 -14.49
N LYS A 86 25.24 -16.01 -14.98
CA LYS A 86 24.60 -17.20 -14.38
C LYS A 86 24.95 -17.40 -12.90
N ARG A 87 26.19 -17.10 -12.49
CA ARG A 87 26.64 -17.26 -11.09
C ARG A 87 25.95 -16.27 -10.15
N ILE A 88 25.80 -15.00 -10.56
CA ILE A 88 25.01 -14.01 -9.80
C ILE A 88 23.53 -14.40 -9.77
N TYR A 89 22.98 -14.88 -10.89
CA TYR A 89 21.61 -15.38 -10.93
C TYR A 89 21.41 -16.54 -9.94
N ALA A 90 22.34 -17.50 -9.90
CA ALA A 90 22.31 -18.64 -8.99
C ALA A 90 22.33 -18.21 -7.51
N GLU A 91 23.29 -17.34 -7.14
CA GLU A 91 23.45 -16.85 -5.76
C GLU A 91 22.29 -15.91 -5.35
N GLY A 92 21.74 -15.12 -6.28
CA GLY A 92 20.81 -14.03 -5.99
C GLY A 92 19.32 -14.33 -6.12
N ARG A 93 18.89 -15.28 -6.97
CA ARG A 93 17.46 -15.47 -7.32
C ARG A 93 16.56 -15.78 -6.13
N LEU A 94 17.07 -16.50 -5.12
CA LEU A 94 16.32 -16.79 -3.88
C LEU A 94 16.34 -15.60 -2.92
N LEU A 95 17.45 -14.87 -2.86
CA LEU A 95 17.61 -13.68 -2.01
C LEU A 95 16.61 -12.58 -2.39
N LEU A 96 16.29 -12.46 -3.68
CA LEU A 96 15.23 -11.57 -4.16
C LEU A 96 13.94 -11.75 -3.36
N TRP A 97 13.49 -13.00 -3.20
CA TRP A 97 12.26 -13.31 -2.48
C TRP A 97 12.42 -13.18 -0.97
N GLN A 98 13.52 -13.71 -0.42
CA GLN A 98 13.84 -13.65 1.01
C GLN A 98 13.95 -12.22 1.54
N SER A 99 14.32 -11.27 0.68
CA SER A 99 14.42 -9.85 0.99
C SER A 99 13.27 -9.01 0.43
N SER A 100 12.24 -9.64 -0.14
CA SER A 100 11.07 -8.93 -0.66
C SER A 100 10.14 -8.48 0.45
N ASP A 101 9.75 -7.21 0.39
CA ASP A 101 8.63 -6.65 1.14
C ASP A 101 7.46 -6.41 0.17
N LEU A 102 6.31 -7.01 0.45
CA LEU A 102 5.12 -6.91 -0.39
C LEU A 102 4.07 -6.04 0.28
N VAL A 103 3.38 -5.20 -0.50
CA VAL A 103 2.32 -4.33 0.00
C VAL A 103 1.02 -4.59 -0.77
N PHE A 104 -0.04 -4.95 -0.05
CA PHE A 104 -1.38 -5.12 -0.58
C PHE A 104 -2.30 -3.98 -0.12
N TYR A 105 -3.17 -3.55 -1.03
CA TYR A 105 -4.17 -2.53 -0.77
C TYR A 105 -5.56 -3.11 -0.99
N PHE A 106 -6.20 -3.55 0.09
CA PHE A 106 -7.60 -4.00 0.08
C PHE A 106 -8.53 -2.81 0.25
N ILE A 107 -8.49 -1.95 -0.76
CA ILE A 107 -9.21 -0.69 -0.82
C ILE A 107 -9.79 -0.56 -2.24
N PRO A 108 -11.05 -0.16 -2.42
CA PRO A 108 -11.61 0.05 -3.74
C PRO A 108 -10.94 1.25 -4.45
N PRO A 109 -10.86 1.25 -5.79
CA PRO A 109 -10.65 2.48 -6.55
C PRO A 109 -11.75 3.53 -6.25
N PRO A 110 -11.45 4.84 -6.28
CA PRO A 110 -10.16 5.46 -6.58
C PRO A 110 -9.25 5.63 -5.34
N GLU A 111 -9.65 5.12 -4.18
CA GLU A 111 -8.93 5.29 -2.90
C GLU A 111 -7.68 4.40 -2.77
N ARG A 112 -7.45 3.53 -3.75
CA ARG A 112 -6.29 2.65 -3.87
C ARG A 112 -5.20 3.29 -4.75
N PRO A 113 -3.91 3.26 -4.35
CA PRO A 113 -2.84 3.77 -5.18
C PRO A 113 -2.73 3.03 -6.51
N PRO A 114 -2.27 3.70 -7.57
CA PRO A 114 -1.93 3.03 -8.82
C PRO A 114 -0.76 2.06 -8.61
N ARG A 115 -0.69 1.03 -9.47
CA ARG A 115 0.42 0.06 -9.50
C ARG A 115 0.63 -0.71 -8.18
N CYS A 116 -0.43 -0.90 -7.40
CA CYS A 116 -0.40 -1.77 -6.23
C CYS A 116 -0.14 -3.24 -6.62
N THR A 117 0.44 -4.01 -5.70
CA THR A 117 0.59 -5.46 -5.85
C THR A 117 -0.77 -6.09 -6.15
N ASN A 118 -0.83 -6.88 -7.23
CA ASN A 118 -2.02 -7.64 -7.59
C ASN A 118 -1.86 -9.07 -7.06
N PRO A 119 -2.72 -9.53 -6.13
CA PRO A 119 -2.60 -10.85 -5.51
C PRO A 119 -2.74 -12.00 -6.52
N PHE A 120 -3.57 -11.87 -7.56
CA PHE A 120 -3.69 -12.90 -8.60
C PHE A 120 -2.42 -13.03 -9.46
N ARG A 121 -1.78 -11.90 -9.77
CA ARG A 121 -0.49 -11.93 -10.51
C ARG A 121 0.61 -12.53 -9.66
N LEU A 122 0.62 -12.20 -8.37
CA LEU A 122 1.56 -12.78 -7.43
C LEU A 122 1.34 -14.29 -7.30
N GLU A 123 0.09 -14.75 -7.10
CA GLU A 123 -0.25 -16.17 -7.02
C GLU A 123 0.30 -16.96 -8.21
N ARG A 124 0.09 -16.45 -9.43
CA ARG A 124 0.63 -17.08 -10.65
C ARG A 124 2.15 -17.17 -10.63
N ARG A 125 2.82 -16.11 -10.17
CA ARG A 125 4.28 -16.07 -10.08
C ARG A 125 4.82 -17.02 -9.01
N LEU A 126 4.17 -17.10 -7.85
CA LEU A 126 4.53 -18.02 -6.77
C LEU A 126 4.36 -19.49 -7.19
N LYS A 127 3.28 -19.81 -7.91
CA LYS A 127 3.06 -21.14 -8.50
C LYS A 127 4.13 -21.51 -9.53
N ALA A 128 4.50 -20.57 -10.41
CA ALA A 128 5.57 -20.80 -11.39
C ALA A 128 6.91 -21.11 -10.70
N LEU A 129 7.28 -20.36 -9.67
CA LEU A 129 8.51 -20.63 -8.89
C LEU A 129 8.48 -22.00 -8.23
N GLN A 130 7.33 -22.39 -7.68
CA GLN A 130 7.19 -23.71 -7.06
C GLN A 130 7.36 -24.84 -8.08
N TRP A 131 6.81 -24.68 -9.29
CA TRP A 131 7.03 -25.63 -10.39
C TRP A 131 8.50 -25.71 -10.84
N GLU A 132 9.26 -24.62 -10.67
CA GLU A 132 10.72 -24.60 -10.86
C GLU A 132 11.49 -25.19 -9.66
N GLY A 133 10.81 -25.72 -8.64
CA GLY A 133 11.43 -26.25 -7.42
C GLY A 133 11.92 -25.17 -6.45
N LEU A 134 11.51 -23.91 -6.63
CA LEU A 134 11.89 -22.79 -5.79
C LEU A 134 10.82 -22.51 -4.73
N TYR A 135 11.15 -22.87 -3.49
CA TYR A 135 10.34 -22.53 -2.33
C TYR A 135 10.74 -21.16 -1.81
N THR A 136 9.82 -20.21 -1.87
CA THR A 136 10.09 -18.84 -1.44
C THR A 136 9.81 -18.64 0.04
N THR A 137 10.45 -17.62 0.58
CA THR A 137 10.14 -17.05 1.88
C THR A 137 10.13 -15.54 1.67
N ILE A 138 9.15 -14.84 2.21
CA ILE A 138 9.02 -13.39 2.04
C ILE A 138 9.37 -12.69 3.35
N ARG A 139 10.10 -11.58 3.30
CA ARG A 139 10.52 -10.84 4.50
C ARG A 139 9.31 -10.30 5.24
N SER A 140 8.48 -9.53 4.53
CA SER A 140 7.30 -8.90 5.10
C SER A 140 6.16 -8.80 4.09
N VAL A 141 4.94 -8.97 4.59
CA VAL A 141 3.71 -8.64 3.87
C VAL A 141 2.98 -7.56 4.65
N GLN A 142 2.85 -6.37 4.05
CA GLN A 142 2.08 -5.27 4.58
C GLN A 142 0.72 -5.18 3.90
N ILE A 143 -0.31 -4.93 4.70
CA ILE A 143 -1.70 -4.92 4.29
C ILE A 143 -2.31 -3.61 4.75
N LEU A 144 -2.66 -2.78 3.78
CA LEU A 144 -3.46 -1.59 4.00
C LEU A 144 -4.88 -1.91 3.53
N CYS A 145 -5.84 -1.80 4.43
CA CYS A 145 -7.19 -2.30 4.18
C CYS A 145 -8.23 -1.30 4.68
N HIS A 146 -9.25 -1.05 3.87
CA HIS A 146 -10.45 -0.41 4.38
C HIS A 146 -11.08 -1.33 5.42
N LEU A 147 -11.38 -0.81 6.60
CA LEU A 147 -11.71 -1.65 7.75
C LEU A 147 -12.95 -2.52 7.51
N THR A 148 -13.93 -2.03 6.74
CA THR A 148 -15.08 -2.82 6.31
C THR A 148 -14.66 -4.05 5.50
N SER A 149 -13.69 -3.93 4.59
CA SER A 149 -13.21 -5.08 3.80
C SER A 149 -12.48 -6.09 4.68
N LEU A 150 -11.70 -5.63 5.65
CA LEU A 150 -11.07 -6.51 6.64
C LEU A 150 -12.12 -7.28 7.46
N GLN A 151 -13.17 -6.59 7.88
CA GLN A 151 -14.21 -7.13 8.77
C GLN A 151 -15.26 -8.00 8.08
N THR A 152 -15.54 -7.79 6.79
CA THR A 152 -16.63 -8.47 6.08
C THR A 152 -16.17 -9.49 5.05
N SER A 153 -14.89 -9.49 4.67
CA SER A 153 -14.36 -10.41 3.65
C SER A 153 -13.29 -11.36 4.20
N SER A 154 -12.88 -12.31 3.36
CA SER A 154 -11.75 -13.21 3.57
C SER A 154 -10.43 -12.67 3.00
N CYS A 155 -10.37 -11.43 2.51
CA CYS A 155 -9.25 -10.96 1.68
C CYS A 155 -7.87 -11.10 2.33
N LEU A 156 -7.78 -10.88 3.65
CA LEU A 156 -6.57 -11.11 4.43
C LEU A 156 -6.19 -12.59 4.41
N GLN A 157 -7.13 -13.46 4.74
CA GLN A 157 -6.90 -14.91 4.78
C GLN A 157 -6.53 -15.44 3.40
N ASP A 158 -7.21 -15.00 2.35
CA ASP A 158 -6.92 -15.42 0.96
C ASP A 158 -5.47 -15.10 0.56
N VAL A 159 -4.91 -13.96 1.01
CA VAL A 159 -3.49 -13.64 0.77
C VAL A 159 -2.57 -14.52 1.60
N LEU A 160 -2.90 -14.77 2.85
CA LEU A 160 -2.10 -15.63 3.73
C LEU A 160 -2.10 -17.09 3.28
N ASP A 161 -3.16 -17.53 2.61
CA ASP A 161 -3.32 -18.87 2.04
C ASP A 161 -2.66 -19.02 0.65
N LEU A 162 -2.04 -17.96 0.12
CA LEU A 162 -1.28 -18.07 -1.12
C LEU A 162 -0.14 -19.08 -0.97
N GLU A 163 -0.21 -20.14 -1.75
CA GLU A 163 0.81 -21.16 -1.80
C GLU A 163 2.17 -20.55 -2.15
N ASN A 164 3.22 -21.03 -1.48
CA ASN A 164 4.59 -20.58 -1.66
C ASN A 164 4.86 -19.11 -1.26
N LEU A 165 3.92 -18.38 -0.62
CA LEU A 165 4.15 -17.00 -0.14
C LEU A 165 5.03 -16.95 1.13
N ASN A 166 4.78 -17.80 2.11
CA ASN A 166 5.57 -17.98 3.33
C ASN A 166 6.18 -16.70 3.95
N PRO A 167 5.38 -15.72 4.39
CA PRO A 167 5.88 -14.48 4.97
C PRO A 167 6.41 -14.68 6.39
N ARG A 168 7.54 -14.03 6.74
CA ARG A 168 8.06 -14.01 8.12
C ARG A 168 7.32 -13.01 9.01
N THR A 169 7.06 -11.83 8.46
CA THR A 169 6.32 -10.75 9.13
C THR A 169 5.05 -10.44 8.36
N VAL A 170 3.95 -10.24 9.06
CA VAL A 170 2.71 -9.67 8.50
C VAL A 170 2.40 -8.38 9.24
N VAL A 171 2.13 -7.30 8.51
CA VAL A 171 1.75 -6.00 9.05
C VAL A 171 0.37 -5.64 8.53
N THR A 172 -0.57 -5.36 9.41
CA THR A 172 -1.89 -4.80 9.04
C THR A 172 -2.00 -3.40 9.60
N THR A 173 -2.19 -2.42 8.71
CA THR A 173 -2.32 -1.01 9.07
C THR A 173 -3.76 -0.55 8.80
N ILE A 174 -4.42 -0.06 9.84
CA ILE A 174 -5.74 0.58 9.77
C ILE A 174 -5.52 2.08 9.96
N ARG A 175 -5.64 2.85 8.88
CA ARG A 175 -5.41 4.29 8.88
C ARG A 175 -6.65 5.07 9.28
N HIS A 176 -6.47 6.36 9.56
CA HIS A 176 -7.58 7.25 9.87
C HIS A 176 -8.71 7.16 8.82
N THR A 177 -8.34 7.16 7.54
CA THR A 177 -9.26 7.11 6.41
C THR A 177 -9.83 5.73 6.12
N ASP A 178 -9.34 4.69 6.81
CA ASP A 178 -9.80 3.31 6.63
C ASP A 178 -10.99 2.96 7.54
N PHE A 179 -11.26 3.78 8.57
CA PHE A 179 -12.39 3.59 9.48
C PHE A 179 -13.73 3.96 8.83
N PRO A 180 -14.80 3.17 9.01
CA PRO A 180 -16.15 3.59 8.68
C PRO A 180 -16.47 4.89 9.44
N GLY A 181 -17.11 5.84 8.78
CA GLY A 181 -17.51 7.10 9.43
C GLY A 181 -16.37 8.08 9.74
N TRP A 182 -15.15 7.86 9.21
CA TRP A 182 -14.05 8.83 9.38
C TRP A 182 -14.44 10.23 8.86
N LYS A 183 -15.23 10.28 7.77
CA LYS A 183 -15.75 11.51 7.16
C LYS A 183 -16.74 12.24 8.07
N THR A 184 -17.46 11.51 8.93
CA THR A 184 -18.51 12.02 9.84
C THR A 184 -18.05 12.15 11.29
N ASP A 185 -16.77 11.89 11.56
CA ASP A 185 -16.17 11.90 12.90
C ASP A 185 -16.75 10.85 13.86
N GLU A 186 -17.17 9.70 13.34
CA GLU A 186 -17.70 8.62 14.18
C GLU A 186 -16.66 8.08 15.19
N PRO A 187 -17.10 7.57 16.35
CA PRO A 187 -16.21 6.88 17.29
C PRO A 187 -15.48 5.70 16.64
N LEU A 188 -14.21 5.49 17.00
CA LEU A 188 -13.45 4.36 16.47
C LEU A 188 -14.01 3.04 17.01
N SER A 189 -14.22 2.07 16.13
CA SER A 189 -14.57 0.70 16.49
C SER A 189 -13.93 -0.28 15.51
N ILE A 190 -13.47 -1.42 16.03
CA ILE A 190 -12.90 -2.50 15.25
C ILE A 190 -13.50 -3.82 15.73
N SER A 191 -14.30 -4.47 14.88
CA SER A 191 -14.79 -5.81 15.13
C SER A 191 -13.66 -6.83 15.28
N GLY A 192 -13.77 -7.76 16.23
CA GLY A 192 -12.87 -8.89 16.44
C GLY A 192 -13.12 -10.04 15.45
N THR A 193 -14.18 -9.99 14.65
CA THR A 193 -14.55 -11.06 13.71
C THR A 193 -13.44 -11.41 12.71
N TRP A 194 -12.70 -10.42 12.20
CA TRP A 194 -11.59 -10.66 11.28
C TRP A 194 -10.39 -11.31 11.97
N VAL A 195 -10.17 -11.02 13.26
CA VAL A 195 -9.13 -11.66 14.08
C VAL A 195 -9.47 -13.14 14.25
N SER A 196 -10.74 -13.46 14.53
CA SER A 196 -11.20 -14.85 14.63
C SER A 196 -11.01 -15.64 13.33
N ARG A 197 -11.16 -14.99 12.17
CA ARG A 197 -10.97 -15.61 10.84
C ARG A 197 -9.51 -15.69 10.40
N CYS A 198 -8.63 -14.87 10.98
CA CYS A 198 -7.22 -14.81 10.61
C CYS A 198 -6.45 -15.98 11.21
N ILE A 199 -5.96 -16.87 10.34
CA ILE A 199 -5.05 -17.96 10.67
C ILE A 199 -3.74 -17.68 9.95
N LEU A 200 -2.69 -17.42 10.73
CA LEU A 200 -1.36 -17.11 10.23
C LEU A 200 -0.65 -18.38 9.75
N PRO A 201 0.12 -18.34 8.65
CA PRO A 201 1.00 -19.43 8.25
C PRO A 201 2.09 -19.71 9.29
N THR A 202 2.62 -20.94 9.34
CA THR A 202 3.71 -21.35 10.24
C THR A 202 4.98 -20.52 10.09
N SER A 203 5.21 -19.98 8.89
CA SER A 203 6.32 -19.07 8.58
C SER A 203 6.24 -17.73 9.32
N VAL A 204 5.05 -17.30 9.75
CA VAL A 204 4.87 -16.03 10.45
C VAL A 204 5.37 -16.15 11.89
N ASN A 205 6.38 -15.33 12.21
CA ASN A 205 6.95 -15.19 13.55
C ASN A 205 6.62 -13.83 14.19
N LYS A 206 6.04 -12.91 13.42
CA LYS A 206 5.71 -11.56 13.84
C LYS A 206 4.46 -11.08 13.10
N PHE A 207 3.41 -10.79 13.86
CA PHE A 207 2.24 -10.08 13.35
C PHE A 207 2.19 -8.69 13.96
N VAL A 208 2.01 -7.66 13.14
CA VAL A 208 1.98 -6.27 13.58
C VAL A 208 0.64 -5.66 13.24
N LEU A 209 -0.04 -5.10 14.24
CA LEU A 209 -1.23 -4.29 14.05
C LEU A 209 -0.89 -2.82 14.28
N GLU A 210 -1.12 -1.98 13.27
CA GLU A 210 -0.98 -0.53 13.37
C GLU A 210 -2.36 0.11 13.33
N ILE A 211 -2.69 0.84 14.39
CA ILE A 211 -3.92 1.62 14.49
C ILE A 211 -3.51 3.08 14.44
N GLU A 212 -3.93 3.77 13.39
CA GLU A 212 -3.64 5.18 13.14
C GLU A 212 -4.93 6.00 13.11
N SER A 213 -4.94 7.12 13.83
CA SER A 213 -6.00 8.11 13.72
C SER A 213 -5.44 9.51 13.96
N LEU A 214 -6.29 10.53 13.94
CA LEU A 214 -5.90 11.90 14.26
C LEU A 214 -5.48 12.01 15.74
N LYS A 215 -4.54 12.91 16.04
CA LYS A 215 -4.03 13.18 17.40
C LYS A 215 -5.15 13.54 18.38
N ARG A 216 -6.19 14.25 17.93
CA ARG A 216 -7.39 14.53 18.74
C ARG A 216 -8.16 13.27 19.17
N LYS A 217 -7.98 12.13 18.47
CA LYS A 217 -8.53 10.81 18.81
C LYS A 217 -7.52 9.90 19.52
N ALA A 218 -6.36 10.41 19.97
CA ALA A 218 -5.33 9.59 20.61
C ALA A 218 -5.85 8.78 21.80
N ALA A 219 -6.74 9.35 22.63
CA ALA A 219 -7.36 8.62 23.74
C ALA A 219 -8.18 7.40 23.28
N GLN A 220 -8.87 7.51 22.14
CA GLN A 220 -9.63 6.41 21.54
C GLN A 220 -8.68 5.34 21.00
N VAL A 221 -7.63 5.73 20.27
CA VAL A 221 -6.62 4.81 19.73
C VAL A 221 -5.93 4.05 20.87
N ASN A 222 -5.50 4.75 21.91
CA ASN A 222 -4.86 4.13 23.09
C ASN A 222 -5.81 3.16 23.80
N TYR A 223 -7.10 3.48 23.89
CA TYR A 223 -8.11 2.58 24.46
C TYR A 223 -8.25 1.29 23.64
N LEU A 224 -8.38 1.40 22.30
CA LEU A 224 -8.47 0.25 21.40
C LEU A 224 -7.23 -0.63 21.54
N THR A 225 -6.05 -0.03 21.56
CA THR A 225 -4.76 -0.71 21.71
C THR A 225 -4.65 -1.45 23.05
N LYS A 226 -5.02 -0.82 24.16
CA LYS A 226 -5.04 -1.47 25.47
C LYS A 226 -6.01 -2.65 25.49
N THR A 227 -7.17 -2.50 24.89
CA THR A 227 -8.20 -3.55 24.84
C THR A 227 -7.76 -4.72 23.95
N ALA A 228 -7.16 -4.44 22.79
CA ALA A 228 -6.59 -5.45 21.90
C ALA A 228 -5.47 -6.24 22.58
N LEU A 229 -4.59 -5.54 23.30
CA LEU A 229 -3.49 -6.16 24.04
C LEU A 229 -3.97 -7.19 25.07
N GLN A 230 -5.12 -6.94 25.69
CA GLN A 230 -5.70 -7.79 26.72
C GLN A 230 -6.53 -8.94 26.16
N THR A 231 -7.13 -8.77 24.99
CA THR A 231 -8.19 -9.67 24.51
C THR A 231 -7.91 -10.36 23.17
N TRP A 232 -6.98 -9.85 22.37
CA TRP A 232 -6.70 -10.39 21.04
C TRP A 232 -5.47 -11.30 21.02
N PHE A 233 -5.58 -12.37 20.23
CA PHE A 233 -4.50 -13.29 19.89
C PHE A 233 -4.73 -13.77 18.45
N PHE A 234 -3.67 -14.19 17.78
CA PHE A 234 -3.74 -14.71 16.42
C PHE A 234 -3.33 -16.17 16.39
N ARG A 235 -4.17 -17.01 15.78
CA ARG A 235 -3.86 -18.44 15.62
C ARG A 235 -2.89 -18.62 14.46
N ARG A 236 -2.08 -19.66 14.56
CA ARG A 236 -1.19 -20.09 13.50
C ARG A 236 -1.58 -21.50 13.03
N THR A 237 -1.25 -21.87 11.79
CA THR A 237 -1.67 -23.15 11.20
C THR A 237 -1.13 -24.38 11.92
N ASP A 238 -0.04 -24.26 12.69
CA ASP A 238 0.49 -25.32 13.56
C ASP A 238 -0.18 -25.40 14.94
N GLY A 239 -1.26 -24.64 15.17
CA GLY A 239 -1.97 -24.59 16.43
C GLY A 239 -1.33 -23.69 17.50
N SER A 240 -0.14 -23.12 17.23
CA SER A 240 0.44 -22.10 18.11
C SER A 240 -0.30 -20.78 18.01
N VAL A 241 -0.11 -19.90 19.00
CA VAL A 241 -0.74 -18.58 19.03
C VAL A 241 0.28 -17.46 19.20
N LEU A 242 0.01 -16.35 18.54
CA LEU A 242 0.75 -15.10 18.68
C LEU A 242 0.00 -14.19 19.65
N THR A 243 0.71 -13.70 20.66
CA THR A 243 0.20 -12.76 21.69
C THR A 243 1.16 -11.58 21.82
N ALA A 244 0.69 -10.49 22.40
CA ALA A 244 1.49 -9.28 22.66
C ALA A 244 1.53 -8.96 24.17
N ASP A 245 2.57 -8.26 24.61
CA ASP A 245 2.65 -7.63 25.93
C ASP A 245 2.79 -6.10 25.83
N VAL A 246 2.74 -5.43 26.98
CA VAL A 246 2.94 -3.99 27.09
C VAL A 246 4.25 -3.53 26.45
N SER A 247 5.34 -4.31 26.58
CA SER A 247 6.64 -4.02 25.93
C SER A 247 6.61 -4.12 24.40
N ASP A 248 5.57 -4.73 23.85
CA ASP A 248 5.38 -4.92 22.40
C ASP A 248 4.52 -3.81 21.78
N VAL A 249 4.23 -2.75 22.55
CA VAL A 249 3.48 -1.59 22.09
C VAL A 249 4.42 -0.41 21.91
N THR A 250 4.42 0.18 20.72
CA THR A 250 5.12 1.44 20.44
C THR A 250 4.13 2.49 19.96
N VAL A 251 4.36 3.73 20.38
CA VAL A 251 3.56 4.90 20.00
C VAL A 251 4.43 5.82 19.15
N SER A 252 3.86 6.36 18.09
CA SER A 252 4.52 7.34 17.24
C SER A 252 3.52 8.36 16.71
N GLU A 253 4.01 9.51 16.31
CA GLU A 253 3.21 10.57 15.70
C GLU A 253 3.86 10.99 14.38
N TRP A 254 3.04 11.45 13.43
CA TRP A 254 3.53 12.09 12.22
C TRP A 254 2.57 13.16 11.73
N GLN A 255 3.09 14.01 10.86
CA GLN A 255 2.38 15.17 10.33
C GLN A 255 2.13 14.98 8.83
N GLY A 256 0.86 15.11 8.45
CA GLY A 256 0.41 15.11 7.06
C GLY A 256 -0.28 16.41 6.69
N ARG A 257 -0.66 16.52 5.41
CA ARG A 257 -1.45 17.65 4.93
C ARG A 257 -2.94 17.40 5.18
N SER A 258 -3.70 18.46 5.39
CA SER A 258 -5.16 18.36 5.50
C SER A 258 -5.89 18.28 4.17
N THR A 259 -5.19 18.45 3.05
CA THR A 259 -5.72 18.14 1.72
C THR A 259 -5.53 16.66 1.43
N LEU A 260 -6.64 15.93 1.32
CA LEU A 260 -6.69 14.52 0.99
C LEU A 260 -7.62 14.33 -0.23
N ASN A 261 -7.07 13.88 -1.36
CA ASN A 261 -7.73 13.74 -2.66
C ASN A 261 -8.54 15.00 -3.04
N ASP A 262 -7.85 16.15 -3.12
CA ASP A 262 -8.40 17.46 -3.50
C ASP A 262 -9.48 18.04 -2.57
N ARG A 263 -9.63 17.45 -1.38
CA ARG A 263 -10.53 17.95 -0.32
C ARG A 263 -9.73 18.32 0.91
N ARG A 264 -9.91 19.54 1.38
CA ARG A 264 -9.29 20.04 2.61
C ARG A 264 -10.18 19.73 3.81
N TRP A 265 -9.66 18.97 4.77
CA TRP A 265 -10.36 18.51 5.97
C TRP A 265 -10.16 19.48 7.14
N ILE A 266 -10.80 20.66 7.04
CA ILE A 266 -10.62 21.76 8.01
C ILE A 266 -10.99 21.35 9.44
N ARG A 267 -12.03 20.52 9.60
CA ARG A 267 -12.45 19.98 10.90
C ARG A 267 -11.31 19.29 11.64
N ASP A 268 -10.43 18.62 10.90
CA ASP A 268 -9.41 17.72 11.42
C ASP A 268 -8.05 18.40 11.60
N GLU A 269 -7.94 19.67 11.20
CA GLU A 269 -6.72 20.46 11.32
C GLU A 269 -6.36 20.73 12.78
N SER A 270 -5.16 20.32 13.18
CA SER A 270 -4.52 20.79 14.41
C SER A 270 -3.84 22.14 14.22
N LEU A 271 -3.37 22.39 12.99
CA LEU A 271 -2.79 23.64 12.51
C LEU A 271 -3.26 23.88 11.07
N PRO A 272 -3.25 25.14 10.58
CA PRO A 272 -3.70 25.44 9.22
C PRO A 272 -2.99 24.58 8.16
N ASN A 273 -3.77 23.81 7.42
CA ASN A 273 -3.33 22.88 6.36
C ASN A 273 -2.64 21.59 6.83
N GLU A 274 -2.69 21.26 8.12
CA GLU A 274 -1.93 20.16 8.71
C GLU A 274 -2.79 19.23 9.55
N LEU A 275 -2.58 17.93 9.37
CA LEU A 275 -3.15 16.87 10.19
C LEU A 275 -2.04 16.23 11.01
N HIS A 276 -2.24 16.14 12.32
CA HIS A 276 -1.37 15.37 13.19
C HIS A 276 -1.99 13.99 13.43
N TYR A 277 -1.24 12.94 13.16
CA TYR A 277 -1.64 11.56 13.35
C TYR A 277 -0.97 10.97 14.58
N HIS A 278 -1.72 10.11 15.27
CA HIS A 278 -1.28 9.30 16.40
C HIS A 278 -1.41 7.83 16.01
N ILE A 279 -0.29 7.11 16.07
CA ILE A 279 -0.20 5.70 15.70
C ILE A 279 0.21 4.90 16.92
N THR A 280 -0.50 3.81 17.15
CA THR A 280 -0.05 2.75 18.05
C THR A 280 0.22 1.49 17.24
N LYS A 281 1.37 0.87 17.48
CA LYS A 281 1.82 -0.37 16.84
C LYS A 281 1.90 -1.46 17.90
N LEU A 282 1.17 -2.55 17.70
CA LEU A 282 1.16 -3.74 18.56
C LEU A 282 1.87 -4.88 17.85
N ILE A 283 2.83 -5.51 18.51
CA ILE A 283 3.61 -6.62 17.94
C ILE A 283 3.25 -7.93 18.64
N PHE A 284 2.60 -8.83 17.91
CA PHE A 284 2.26 -10.17 18.37
C PHE A 284 3.37 -11.15 17.96
N ARG A 285 3.81 -11.99 18.89
CA ARG A 285 4.86 -13.01 18.66
C ARG A 285 4.46 -14.38 19.22
N PRO A 286 5.00 -15.49 18.69
CA PRO A 286 4.75 -16.83 19.22
C PRO A 286 5.23 -16.92 20.67
N ARG A 287 4.37 -17.39 21.57
CA ARG A 287 4.72 -17.59 22.98
C ARG A 287 4.16 -18.90 23.49
N SER A 288 5.06 -19.78 23.93
CA SER A 288 4.77 -21.17 24.30
C SER A 288 3.86 -21.33 25.52
N TRP A 289 3.77 -20.33 26.42
CA TRP A 289 3.04 -20.46 27.69
C TRP A 289 1.60 -19.93 27.68
N ARG A 290 1.18 -19.16 26.66
CA ARG A 290 -0.20 -18.61 26.56
C ARG A 290 -1.15 -19.44 25.70
N CYS A 291 -0.69 -20.54 25.11
CA CYS A 291 -1.52 -21.42 24.26
C CYS A 291 -2.77 -21.95 24.99
N ALA A 292 -2.70 -22.17 26.31
CA ALA A 292 -3.81 -22.74 27.09
C ALA A 292 -5.01 -21.77 27.25
N LEU A 293 -4.79 -20.45 27.31
CA LEU A 293 -5.87 -19.46 27.45
C LEU A 293 -6.60 -19.17 26.13
N ALA A 294 -5.88 -19.27 25.01
CA ALA A 294 -6.43 -19.03 23.68
C ALA A 294 -7.35 -20.17 23.20
N GLN A 295 -7.19 -21.37 23.75
CA GLN A 295 -8.00 -22.55 23.40
C GLN A 295 -9.42 -22.49 23.96
N THR A 296 -9.66 -21.71 25.03
CA THR A 296 -10.98 -21.62 25.69
C THR A 296 -11.85 -20.47 25.20
N GLN A 297 -11.29 -19.50 24.48
CA GLN A 297 -12.02 -18.33 24.02
C GLN A 297 -12.51 -18.52 22.58
N GLU A 298 -13.78 -18.87 22.42
CA GLU A 298 -14.41 -19.09 21.11
C GLU A 298 -14.62 -17.78 20.32
N GLN A 299 -14.84 -16.65 21.01
CA GLN A 299 -15.10 -15.35 20.39
C GLN A 299 -14.08 -14.28 20.80
N ILE A 300 -13.42 -13.71 19.80
CA ILE A 300 -12.58 -12.52 19.96
C ILE A 300 -13.50 -11.28 20.06
N PRO A 301 -13.41 -10.48 21.15
CA PRO A 301 -14.30 -9.36 21.35
C PRO A 301 -14.01 -8.21 20.38
N ASP A 302 -15.07 -7.47 20.05
CA ASP A 302 -14.98 -6.22 19.34
C ASP A 302 -14.31 -5.14 20.21
N LEU A 303 -13.51 -4.29 19.59
CA LEU A 303 -12.88 -3.14 20.22
C LEU A 303 -13.77 -1.92 19.94
N THR A 304 -14.55 -1.49 20.93
CA THR A 304 -15.44 -0.33 20.80
C THR A 304 -15.10 0.71 21.85
N VAL A 305 -14.91 1.95 21.40
CA VAL A 305 -14.62 3.08 22.28
C VAL A 305 -15.84 3.41 23.14
N PRO A 306 -15.70 3.49 24.47
CA PRO A 306 -16.76 3.93 25.36
C PRO A 306 -17.22 5.36 25.08
N SER A 307 -18.50 5.64 25.31
CA SER A 307 -19.13 6.94 25.04
C SER A 307 -18.42 8.11 25.74
N TYR A 308 -17.85 7.91 26.93
CA TYR A 308 -17.15 8.96 27.68
C TYR A 308 -15.82 9.41 27.04
N LEU A 309 -15.24 8.61 26.14
CA LEU A 309 -14.05 8.98 25.34
C LEU A 309 -14.40 9.64 24.01
N VAL A 310 -15.70 9.79 23.71
CA VAL A 310 -16.18 10.42 22.48
C VAL A 310 -16.31 11.92 22.70
N THR A 311 -15.30 12.67 22.28
CA THR A 311 -15.40 14.13 22.17
C THR A 311 -16.03 14.48 20.83
N ARG A 312 -17.28 14.98 20.82
CA ARG A 312 -17.96 15.41 19.59
C ARG A 312 -17.48 16.81 19.18
N LEU A 313 -17.09 16.99 17.92
CA LEU A 313 -16.79 18.29 17.36
C LEU A 313 -18.07 19.07 16.99
N SER A 314 -17.97 20.39 16.91
CA SER A 314 -19.05 21.24 16.39
C SER A 314 -19.29 20.94 14.90
N SER A 315 -20.53 21.10 14.45
CA SER A 315 -21.02 20.74 13.10
C SER A 315 -20.51 21.65 11.97
N ASN A 316 -19.33 22.24 12.10
CA ASN A 316 -18.70 23.00 11.02
C ASN A 316 -18.42 22.06 9.84
N GLY A 317 -18.46 22.60 8.61
CA GLY A 317 -18.28 21.82 7.38
C GLY A 317 -17.02 20.94 7.45
N ALA A 318 -17.22 19.62 7.39
CA ALA A 318 -16.15 18.63 7.60
C ALA A 318 -14.99 18.74 6.59
N SER A 319 -15.29 19.25 5.39
CA SER A 319 -14.29 19.52 4.35
C SER A 319 -14.73 20.62 3.40
N VAL A 320 -13.76 21.22 2.70
CA VAL A 320 -13.99 22.15 1.58
C VAL A 320 -13.22 21.64 0.36
N ARG A 321 -13.85 21.60 -0.82
CA ARG A 321 -13.15 21.25 -2.07
C ARG A 321 -12.11 22.34 -2.38
N VAL A 322 -10.86 21.94 -2.65
CA VAL A 322 -9.77 22.89 -2.88
C VAL A 322 -10.01 23.73 -4.14
N ALA A 323 -10.49 23.11 -5.22
CA ALA A 323 -10.86 23.81 -6.46
C ALA A 323 -11.99 24.84 -6.25
N GLU A 324 -13.00 24.50 -5.42
CA GLU A 324 -14.09 25.42 -5.12
C GLU A 324 -13.63 26.58 -4.22
N HIS A 325 -12.66 26.34 -3.34
CA HIS A 325 -12.07 27.38 -2.52
C HIS A 325 -11.15 28.32 -3.32
N GLN A 326 -10.34 27.77 -4.23
CA GLN A 326 -9.52 28.57 -5.15
C GLN A 326 -10.39 29.38 -6.10
N PHE A 327 -11.45 28.78 -6.66
CA PHE A 327 -12.42 29.47 -7.51
C PHE A 327 -13.18 30.56 -6.74
N ARG A 328 -13.63 30.31 -5.50
CA ARG A 328 -14.24 31.35 -4.65
C ARG A 328 -13.25 32.46 -4.29
N ARG A 329 -11.98 32.15 -3.99
CA ARG A 329 -10.95 33.19 -3.74
C ARG A 329 -10.65 34.01 -5.00
N MET A 330 -10.67 33.38 -6.18
CA MET A 330 -10.52 34.05 -7.46
C MET A 330 -11.72 34.97 -7.75
N LEU A 331 -12.95 34.50 -7.52
CA LEU A 331 -14.17 35.30 -7.66
C LEU A 331 -14.22 36.47 -6.67
N ILE A 332 -13.78 36.27 -5.42
CA ILE A 332 -13.72 37.34 -4.40
C ILE A 332 -12.64 38.38 -4.76
N ARG A 333 -11.48 37.96 -5.27
CA ARG A 333 -10.47 38.89 -5.79
C ARG A 333 -11.00 39.68 -6.98
N HIS A 334 -11.70 39.02 -7.91
CA HIS A 334 -12.29 39.71 -9.05
C HIS A 334 -13.39 40.69 -8.64
N SER A 335 -14.27 40.35 -7.70
CA SER A 335 -15.32 41.27 -7.23
C SER A 335 -14.77 42.49 -6.49
N GLN A 336 -13.65 42.33 -5.79
CA GLN A 336 -12.94 43.44 -5.12
C GLN A 336 -12.21 44.35 -6.11
N THR A 337 -11.71 43.83 -7.24
CA THR A 337 -11.12 44.67 -8.31
C THR A 337 -12.14 45.47 -9.13
N PHE A 338 -13.43 45.10 -9.12
CA PHE A 338 -14.50 45.89 -9.77
C PHE A 338 -15.12 46.95 -8.87
N SER A 339 -14.60 47.13 -7.66
CA SER A 339 -15.10 48.08 -6.66
C SER A 339 -14.10 49.22 -6.43
N THR A 340 -13.76 49.96 -7.47
CA THR A 340 -13.10 51.29 -7.35
C THR A 340 -13.96 52.36 -8.03
N PRO A 341 -14.07 53.57 -7.45
CA PRO A 341 -15.05 54.58 -7.83
C PRO A 341 -14.70 55.25 -9.17
N PRO A 342 -15.65 55.94 -9.83
CA PRO A 342 -15.42 56.53 -11.13
C PRO A 342 -14.53 57.76 -10.99
N LEU A 343 -13.43 57.80 -11.74
CA LEU A 343 -12.68 59.03 -11.95
C LEU A 343 -12.42 59.22 -13.45
N HIS A 344 -13.09 60.25 -13.96
CA HIS A 344 -12.80 61.16 -15.05
C HIS A 344 -11.77 60.78 -16.14
N GLU A 345 -12.31 60.75 -17.36
CA GLU A 345 -11.83 61.34 -18.62
C GLU A 345 -10.33 61.50 -18.91
N SER A 346 -9.97 60.82 -20.01
CA SER A 346 -9.15 61.26 -21.14
C SER A 346 -7.62 61.21 -21.01
N THR A 347 -6.96 60.36 -21.80
CA THR A 347 -6.47 60.70 -23.15
C THR A 347 -5.71 59.52 -23.77
N HIS A 348 -5.82 59.44 -25.10
CA HIS A 348 -5.12 58.50 -25.99
C HIS A 348 -3.59 58.50 -25.79
N LEU A 349 -2.95 57.34 -25.93
CA LEU A 349 -1.78 57.16 -26.81
C LEU A 349 -1.40 55.66 -26.97
N SER A 350 -1.40 55.29 -28.25
CA SER A 350 -0.82 54.18 -28.99
C SER A 350 0.28 53.33 -28.32
N CYS A 351 0.18 52.01 -28.54
CA CYS A 351 1.27 51.04 -28.46
C CYS A 351 2.49 51.46 -29.30
N PRO A 352 3.70 51.14 -28.82
CA PRO A 352 4.59 50.34 -29.67
C PRO A 352 5.43 49.34 -28.86
N GLY A 353 5.74 48.18 -29.45
CA GLY A 353 6.82 47.33 -28.93
C GLY A 353 6.57 45.84 -29.01
N SER A 354 6.46 45.32 -30.24
CA SER A 354 6.76 43.93 -30.56
C SER A 354 8.20 43.59 -30.13
N TRP A 355 8.34 42.52 -29.35
CA TRP A 355 9.61 41.87 -29.01
C TRP A 355 9.64 40.44 -29.59
N PRO A 356 10.83 39.91 -29.89
CA PRO A 356 11.10 38.96 -30.96
C PRO A 356 10.74 37.52 -30.62
N GLU A 357 10.53 36.73 -31.67
CA GLU A 357 10.51 35.27 -31.63
C GLU A 357 11.85 34.72 -31.09
N GLU A 358 11.87 34.34 -29.82
CA GLU A 358 12.85 33.40 -29.29
C GLU A 358 12.24 32.00 -29.24
N LYS A 359 12.78 31.11 -30.07
CA LYS A 359 12.60 29.67 -29.96
C LYS A 359 13.21 29.21 -28.63
N PHE A 360 12.36 29.04 -27.63
CA PHE A 360 12.65 28.15 -26.51
C PHE A 360 11.96 26.82 -26.79
N ASP A 361 12.77 25.76 -26.96
CA ASP A 361 12.35 24.39 -26.72
C ASP A 361 11.87 24.30 -25.26
N ARG A 362 10.56 24.48 -25.07
CA ARG A 362 9.90 24.07 -23.83
C ARG A 362 9.64 22.58 -23.92
N ALA A 363 10.30 21.84 -23.03
CA ALA A 363 9.75 20.60 -22.55
C ALA A 363 8.31 20.87 -22.08
N ASP A 364 7.35 20.25 -22.76
CA ASP A 364 5.94 20.22 -22.35
C ASP A 364 5.83 19.39 -21.06
N ASP A 365 6.14 20.02 -19.92
CA ASP A 365 5.63 19.67 -18.59
C ASP A 365 4.27 20.35 -18.37
N ALA A 366 3.38 20.26 -19.36
CA ALA A 366 1.97 20.40 -19.07
C ALA A 366 1.51 19.07 -18.48
N GLU A 367 1.35 19.04 -17.15
CA GLU A 367 0.48 18.07 -16.46
C GLU A 367 -0.96 18.28 -16.98
N GLU A 368 -1.19 17.91 -18.24
CA GLU A 368 -2.51 17.77 -18.80
C GLU A 368 -3.15 16.61 -18.05
N MET A 369 -4.11 16.95 -17.19
CA MET A 369 -4.85 15.98 -16.39
C MET A 369 -5.49 14.95 -17.33
N ASP A 370 -4.88 13.77 -17.43
CA ASP A 370 -5.50 12.63 -18.08
C ASP A 370 -6.82 12.33 -17.35
N PRO A 371 -8.01 12.56 -17.96
CA PRO A 371 -9.31 12.38 -17.32
C PRO A 371 -9.65 10.89 -17.06
N SER A 372 -8.75 9.95 -17.36
CA SER A 372 -8.90 8.52 -17.06
C SER A 372 -9.08 8.21 -15.57
N TRP A 373 -8.60 9.06 -14.66
CA TRP A 373 -8.86 9.01 -13.21
C TRP A 373 -10.29 9.39 -12.80
N LEU A 374 -11.01 10.18 -13.61
CA LEU A 374 -12.34 10.71 -13.26
C LEU A 374 -13.48 9.73 -13.61
N PHE A 375 -13.23 8.81 -14.54
CA PHE A 375 -14.19 7.79 -14.96
C PHE A 375 -13.50 6.47 -15.34
N PRO A 376 -13.28 5.52 -14.42
CA PRO A 376 -13.11 4.14 -14.84
C PRO A 376 -14.45 3.71 -15.44
N LYS A 377 -14.48 3.50 -16.77
CA LYS A 377 -15.62 3.00 -17.57
C LYS A 377 -16.53 2.10 -16.72
N LEU A 378 -17.80 2.45 -16.63
CA LEU A 378 -18.89 1.78 -15.89
C LEU A 378 -19.07 0.25 -16.18
N ASP A 379 -18.24 -0.32 -17.04
CA ASP A 379 -18.13 -1.77 -17.33
C ASP A 379 -17.84 -2.65 -16.10
N TRP A 380 -17.33 -2.09 -14.98
CA TRP A 380 -16.98 -2.86 -13.77
C TRP A 380 -18.19 -3.39 -12.98
N LEU A 381 -19.42 -2.96 -13.30
CA LEU A 381 -20.62 -3.30 -12.53
C LEU A 381 -21.36 -4.57 -13.01
N LEU A 382 -21.10 -5.07 -14.23
CA LEU A 382 -22.05 -5.94 -14.95
C LEU A 382 -21.62 -7.40 -15.22
N SER A 383 -20.57 -7.91 -14.58
CA SER A 383 -20.35 -9.37 -14.51
C SER A 383 -19.89 -9.77 -13.12
N GLU A 384 -20.49 -10.80 -12.55
CA GLU A 384 -19.95 -11.46 -11.37
C GLU A 384 -18.86 -12.43 -11.83
N PRO A 385 -17.60 -12.24 -11.41
CA PRO A 385 -16.58 -13.26 -11.61
C PRO A 385 -16.85 -14.46 -10.69
N GLU A 386 -16.47 -15.65 -11.15
CA GLU A 386 -16.63 -16.90 -10.39
C GLU A 386 -15.67 -16.98 -9.19
N ASP A 387 -14.49 -16.36 -9.27
CA ASP A 387 -13.56 -16.25 -8.15
C ASP A 387 -13.95 -15.01 -7.31
N THR A 388 -14.08 -15.17 -5.98
CA THR A 388 -14.38 -14.09 -5.02
C THR A 388 -13.29 -13.90 -3.96
N ARG A 389 -12.12 -14.53 -4.16
CA ARG A 389 -10.92 -14.37 -3.31
C ARG A 389 -10.30 -12.98 -3.44
N PHE A 390 -9.76 -12.45 -2.35
CA PHE A 390 -9.19 -11.09 -2.23
C PHE A 390 -10.24 -9.96 -2.17
N GLY A 391 -11.45 -10.26 -1.70
CA GLY A 391 -12.43 -9.25 -1.30
C GLY A 391 -13.37 -8.76 -2.39
N GLY A 392 -13.59 -9.52 -3.45
CA GLY A 392 -14.69 -9.27 -4.38
C GLY A 392 -14.66 -7.89 -5.07
N ARG A 393 -15.86 -7.43 -5.43
CA ARG A 393 -16.10 -6.05 -5.87
C ARG A 393 -15.62 -5.00 -4.86
N GLN A 394 -15.50 -5.35 -3.56
CA GLN A 394 -15.11 -4.39 -2.52
C GLN A 394 -13.66 -3.90 -2.67
N THR A 395 -12.75 -4.75 -3.15
CA THR A 395 -11.34 -4.38 -3.37
C THR A 395 -11.03 -4.06 -4.83
N GLY A 396 -11.87 -4.53 -5.75
CA GLY A 396 -11.70 -4.27 -7.19
C GLY A 396 -10.47 -4.94 -7.81
N TYR A 397 -9.98 -6.06 -7.26
CA TYR A 397 -8.84 -6.79 -7.81
C TYR A 397 -9.17 -7.65 -9.06
N TYR A 398 -10.42 -8.08 -9.25
CA TYR A 398 -10.83 -8.97 -10.35
C TYR A 398 -10.51 -8.43 -11.74
N HIS A 399 -10.82 -7.16 -11.98
CA HIS A 399 -10.75 -6.59 -13.32
C HIS A 399 -9.30 -6.34 -13.80
N MET A 400 -8.32 -6.30 -12.89
CA MET A 400 -6.91 -6.08 -13.25
C MET A 400 -6.19 -7.36 -13.74
N SER A 401 -6.82 -8.52 -13.60
CA SER A 401 -6.29 -9.80 -14.11
C SER A 401 -6.50 -9.97 -15.62
N ARG A 402 -7.57 -9.40 -16.20
CA ARG A 402 -8.01 -9.68 -17.57
C ARG A 402 -7.54 -8.70 -18.66
N ARG A 403 -7.04 -7.50 -18.34
CA ARG A 403 -6.81 -6.42 -19.33
C ARG A 403 -5.34 -6.00 -19.57
N GLN A 404 -4.34 -6.80 -19.20
CA GLN A 404 -2.93 -6.51 -19.56
C GLN A 404 -2.17 -7.79 -19.92
N LEU A 405 -2.61 -8.45 -20.99
CA LEU A 405 -1.75 -9.27 -21.83
C LEU A 405 -1.70 -8.61 -23.21
#